data_AF-A0A932BUK2-F1
#
_entry.id   AF-A0A932BUK2-F1
#
_cell.length_a   1.000
_cell.length_b   1.000
_cell.length_c   1.000
_cell.angle_alpha   90.00
_cell.angle_beta   90.00
_cell.angle_gamma   90.00
#
_symmetry.space_group_name_H-M   'P 1'
#
loop_
_entity.id
_entity.type
_entity.pdbx_description
1 polymer ?
#
loop_
_entity_poly.entity_id
_entity_poly.type
_entity_poly.pdbx_seq_one_letter_code
_entity_poly.pdbx_strand_id
1 'polypeptide(L)'
;MQLKTRSYAIILLVLATAFLHLAAAFDKVLFPEGPDPLFALNGLGYLGLLGAYFLPINIFQERHKLVWRVLFIYIIVTILAWLMIWVGFNVIRDGRPFFSLPESYYGIPAKIIEIILLALLSSDKPQ
;
A
#
# COMPACT_ATOMS: atom_id res chain seq x y z
N MET A 1 7.18 -12.05 23.51
CA MET A 1 7.96 -11.89 22.25
C MET A 1 7.13 -11.52 21.02
N GLN A 2 5.81 -11.79 20.98
CA GLN A 2 4.98 -11.61 19.77
C GLN A 2 4.84 -10.16 19.25
N LEU A 3 4.87 -9.14 20.12
CA LEU A 3 4.78 -7.73 19.73
C LEU A 3 5.94 -7.29 18.81
N LYS A 4 7.16 -7.80 19.07
CA LYS A 4 8.35 -7.47 18.26
C LYS A 4 8.26 -8.10 16.87
N THR A 5 7.92 -9.39 16.80
CA THR A 5 7.80 -10.10 15.52
C THR A 5 6.74 -9.47 14.61
N ARG A 6 5.58 -9.09 15.16
CA ARG A 6 4.52 -8.43 14.40
C ARG A 6 4.96 -7.06 13.87
N SER A 7 5.62 -6.26 14.70
CA SER A 7 6.14 -4.95 14.29
C SER A 7 7.09 -5.09 13.10
N TYR A 8 8.03 -6.04 13.17
CA TYR A 8 8.91 -6.34 12.03
C TYR A 8 8.16 -6.80 10.79
N ALA A 9 7.13 -7.65 10.94
CA ALA A 9 6.31 -8.08 9.82
C ALA A 9 5.57 -6.89 9.16
N ILE A 10 4.96 -6.00 9.95
CA ILE A 10 4.30 -4.80 9.43
C ILE A 10 5.32 -3.91 8.70
N ILE A 11 6.48 -3.66 9.30
CA ILE A 11 7.55 -2.86 8.68
C ILE A 11 7.94 -3.45 7.32
N LEU A 12 8.28 -4.74 7.28
CA LEU A 12 8.71 -5.40 6.05
C LEU A 12 7.62 -5.38 4.97
N LEU A 13 6.37 -5.63 5.35
CA LEU A 13 5.26 -5.64 4.41
C LEU A 13 4.95 -4.24 3.88
N VAL A 14 4.96 -3.20 4.71
CA VAL A 14 4.76 -1.82 4.24
C VAL A 14 5.90 -1.38 3.31
N LEU A 15 7.15 -1.73 3.64
CA LEU A 15 8.29 -1.47 2.76
C LEU A 15 8.15 -2.19 1.42
N ALA A 16 7.71 -3.45 1.42
CA ALA A 16 7.44 -4.20 0.20
C ALA A 16 6.32 -3.56 -0.63
N THR A 17 5.22 -3.15 -0.01
CA THR A 17 4.13 -2.44 -0.71
C THR A 17 4.60 -1.11 -1.28
N ALA A 18 5.35 -0.32 -0.50
CA ALA A 18 5.90 0.95 -0.97
C ALA A 18 6.84 0.76 -2.16
N PHE A 19 7.71 -0.26 -2.09
CA PHE A 19 8.59 -0.62 -3.19
C PHE A 19 7.81 -0.99 -4.45
N LEU A 20 6.76 -1.82 -4.34
CA LEU A 20 5.95 -2.21 -5.51
C LEU A 20 5.26 -1.02 -6.16
N HIS A 21 4.76 -0.06 -5.37
CA HIS A 21 4.15 1.15 -5.91
C HIS A 21 5.16 2.08 -6.57
N LEU A 22 6.33 2.28 -5.96
CA LEU A 22 7.40 3.07 -6.56
C LEU A 22 7.93 2.38 -7.83
N ALA A 23 8.16 1.07 -7.80
CA ALA A 23 8.57 0.30 -8.97
C ALA A 23 7.56 0.45 -10.12
N ALA A 24 6.27 0.30 -9.84
CA ALA A 24 5.21 0.55 -10.82
C ALA A 24 5.24 2.00 -11.33
N ALA A 25 5.42 2.99 -10.45
CA ALA A 25 5.47 4.40 -10.84
C ALA A 25 6.56 4.71 -11.86
N PHE A 26 7.72 4.07 -11.75
CA PHE A 26 8.87 4.28 -12.64
C PHE A 26 8.95 3.26 -13.79
N ASP A 27 7.97 2.36 -13.91
CA ASP A 27 7.93 1.36 -14.98
C ASP A 27 7.57 2.01 -16.33
N LYS A 28 8.50 1.97 -17.28
CA LYS A 28 8.34 2.58 -18.60
C LYS A 28 7.38 1.84 -19.53
N VAL A 29 7.04 0.59 -19.23
CA VAL A 29 6.03 -0.17 -19.97
C VAL A 29 4.64 0.27 -19.50
N LEU A 30 4.47 0.54 -18.21
CA LEU A 30 3.22 1.09 -17.67
C LEU A 30 3.01 2.56 -17.99
N PHE A 31 4.08 3.35 -17.87
CA PHE A 31 4.03 4.80 -18.06
C PHE A 31 5.12 5.24 -19.05
N PRO A 32 4.88 5.10 -20.37
CA PRO A 32 5.85 5.46 -21.40
C PRO A 32 6.24 6.94 -21.39
N GLU A 33 5.31 7.81 -20.99
CA GLU A 33 5.46 9.26 -20.96
C GLU A 33 6.27 9.78 -19.75
N GLY A 34 6.61 8.90 -18.80
CA GLY A 34 7.36 9.25 -17.60
C GLY A 34 6.69 8.73 -16.32
N PRO A 35 7.30 8.99 -15.14
CA PRO A 35 6.83 8.39 -13.90
C PRO A 35 5.41 8.83 -13.52
N ASP A 36 4.57 7.88 -13.11
CA ASP A 36 3.19 8.18 -12.72
C ASP A 36 3.13 8.79 -11.30
N PRO A 37 2.57 10.01 -11.17
CA PRO A 37 2.50 10.67 -9.87
C PRO A 37 1.60 9.94 -8.86
N LEU A 38 0.54 9.26 -9.29
CA LEU A 38 -0.38 8.58 -8.35
C LEU A 38 0.31 7.38 -7.71
N PHE A 39 1.01 6.56 -8.49
CA PHE A 39 1.79 5.44 -7.96
C PHE A 39 2.96 5.91 -7.10
N ALA A 40 3.65 6.98 -7.51
CA ALA A 40 4.76 7.54 -6.74
C ALA A 40 4.30 8.09 -5.38
N LEU A 41 3.24 8.90 -5.37
CA LEU A 41 2.62 9.40 -4.15
C LEU A 41 2.11 8.26 -3.28
N ASN A 42 1.64 7.16 -3.88
CA ASN A 42 1.15 6.04 -3.11
C ASN A 42 2.28 5.35 -2.32
N GLY A 43 3.40 5.06 -3.01
CA GLY A 43 4.59 4.50 -2.36
C GLY A 43 5.18 5.42 -1.29
N LEU A 44 5.26 6.74 -1.56
CA LEU A 44 5.70 7.73 -0.58
C LEU A 44 4.75 7.83 0.62
N GLY A 45 3.44 7.74 0.39
CA GLY A 45 2.42 7.73 1.44
C GLY A 45 2.59 6.55 2.39
N TYR A 46 2.88 5.35 1.86
CA TYR A 46 3.23 4.19 2.68
C TYR A 46 4.47 4.41 3.54
N LEU A 47 5.56 4.94 2.97
CA LEU A 47 6.79 5.23 3.72
C LEU A 47 6.56 6.28 4.81
N GLY A 48 5.84 7.35 4.48
CA GLY A 48 5.51 8.42 5.41
C GLY A 48 4.65 7.92 6.57
N LEU A 49 3.62 7.12 6.29
CA LEU A 49 2.75 6.54 7.32
C LEU A 49 3.45 5.47 8.15
N LEU A 50 4.36 4.69 7.55
CA LEU A 50 5.22 3.75 8.29
C LEU A 50 6.11 4.49 9.28
N GLY A 51 6.78 5.55 8.81
CA GLY A 51 7.59 6.42 9.64
C GLY A 51 6.77 7.03 10.78
N ALA A 52 5.58 7.56 10.47
CA ALA A 52 4.68 8.09 11.49
C ALA A 52 4.26 7.03 12.52
N TYR A 53 4.04 5.78 12.09
CA TYR A 53 3.58 4.72 12.98
C TYR A 53 4.68 4.23 13.94
N PHE A 54 5.93 4.08 13.48
CA PHE A 54 7.00 3.47 14.27
C PHE A 54 8.10 4.42 14.78
N LEU A 55 8.31 5.59 14.17
CA LEU A 55 9.38 6.49 14.63
C LEU A 55 9.00 7.14 15.97
N PRO A 56 9.97 7.33 16.88
CA PRO A 56 9.74 7.92 18.21
C PRO A 56 9.59 9.46 18.13
N ILE A 57 8.61 9.95 17.37
CA ILE A 57 8.29 11.37 17.21
C ILE A 57 7.07 11.70 18.06
N ASN A 58 7.20 12.62 19.01
CA ASN A 58 6.19 12.92 20.04
C ASN A 58 4.76 13.10 19.48
N ILE A 59 4.60 13.92 18.43
CA ILE A 59 3.29 14.20 17.83
C ILE A 59 2.58 12.92 17.35
N PHE A 60 3.33 11.96 16.80
CA PHE A 60 2.77 10.71 16.30
C PHE A 60 2.53 9.70 17.42
N GLN A 61 3.40 9.66 18.43
CA GLN A 61 3.25 8.78 19.58
C GLN A 61 2.04 9.17 20.45
N GLU A 62 1.81 10.46 20.68
CA GLU A 62 0.63 10.98 21.38
C GLU A 62 -0.69 10.68 20.62
N ARG A 63 -0.61 10.61 19.29
CA ARG A 63 -1.75 10.36 18.40
C ARG A 63 -1.68 8.99 17.73
N HIS A 64 -1.04 8.01 18.36
CA HIS A 64 -0.72 6.74 17.72
C HIS A 64 -1.95 6.01 17.16
N LYS A 65 -3.09 6.06 17.87
CA LYS A 65 -4.38 5.52 17.40
C LYS A 65 -4.91 6.21 16.14
N LEU A 66 -4.68 7.52 16.00
CA LEU A 66 -5.03 8.25 14.78
C LEU A 66 -4.10 7.84 13.63
N VAL A 67 -2.80 7.74 13.87
CA VAL A 67 -1.83 7.28 12.85
C VAL A 67 -2.18 5.87 12.38
N TRP A 68 -2.48 4.96 13.31
CA TRP A 68 -2.99 3.62 13.00
C TRP A 68 -4.23 3.70 12.09
N ARG A 69 -5.21 4.52 12.44
CA ARG A 69 -6.47 4.66 11.69
C ARG A 69 -6.22 5.22 10.28
N VAL A 70 -5.31 6.19 10.14
CA VAL A 70 -4.94 6.75 8.85
C VAL A 70 -4.26 5.69 7.99
N LEU A 71 -3.27 4.97 8.52
CA LEU A 71 -2.61 3.86 7.79
C LEU A 71 -3.62 2.78 7.37
N PHE A 72 -4.54 2.40 8.27
CA PHE A 72 -5.55 1.40 8.01
C PHE A 72 -6.52 1.82 6.90
N ILE A 73 -7.06 3.05 6.98
CA ILE A 73 -7.96 3.60 5.96
C ILE A 73 -7.22 3.79 4.64
N TYR A 74 -5.97 4.23 4.70
CA TYR A 74 -5.14 4.41 3.51
C TYR A 74 -5.00 3.11 2.73
N ILE A 75 -4.69 1.99 3.40
CA ILE A 75 -4.63 0.66 2.77
C ILE A 75 -5.98 0.26 2.15
N ILE A 76 -7.10 0.56 2.81
CA ILE A 76 -8.42 0.27 2.23
C ILE A 76 -8.63 1.08 0.94
N VAL A 77 -8.29 2.36 0.96
CA VAL A 77 -8.43 3.25 -0.20
C VAL A 77 -7.58 2.77 -1.37
N THR A 78 -6.34 2.31 -1.14
CA THR A 78 -5.47 1.80 -2.22
C THR A 78 -5.99 0.51 -2.84
N ILE A 79 -6.63 -0.36 -2.06
CA ILE A 79 -7.30 -1.57 -2.57
C ILE A 79 -8.51 -1.17 -3.42
N LEU A 80 -9.37 -0.29 -2.91
CA LEU A 80 -10.60 0.12 -3.60
C LEU A 80 -10.30 0.89 -4.89
N ALA A 81 -9.31 1.78 -4.86
CA ALA A 81 -8.86 2.52 -6.04
C ALA A 81 -8.35 1.55 -7.12
N TRP A 82 -7.54 0.55 -6.73
CA TRP A 82 -7.08 -0.48 -7.65
C TRP A 82 -8.24 -1.29 -8.24
N LEU A 83 -9.18 -1.77 -7.42
CA LEU A 83 -10.35 -2.49 -7.91
C LEU A 83 -11.17 -1.65 -8.90
N MET A 84 -11.38 -0.37 -8.62
CA MET A 84 -12.15 0.51 -9.49
C MET A 84 -11.44 0.76 -10.82
N ILE A 85 -10.16 1.14 -10.78
CA ILE A 85 -9.40 1.52 -11.98
C ILE A 85 -9.01 0.29 -12.79
N TRP A 86 -8.43 -0.73 -12.15
CA TRP A 86 -7.99 -1.93 -12.83
C TRP A 86 -9.17 -2.83 -13.19
N VAL A 87 -9.91 -3.32 -12.20
CA VAL A 87 -10.97 -4.30 -12.46
C VAL A 87 -12.18 -3.65 -13.13
N GLY A 88 -12.64 -2.51 -12.61
CA GLY A 88 -13.79 -1.79 -13.14
C GLY A 88 -13.56 -1.24 -14.54
N PHE A 89 -12.55 -0.37 -14.70
CA PHE A 89 -12.34 0.32 -15.98
C PHE A 89 -11.56 -0.50 -17.00
N ASN A 90 -10.44 -1.12 -16.63
CA ASN A 90 -9.61 -1.82 -17.61
C ASN A 90 -10.16 -3.21 -17.98
N VAL A 91 -10.54 -4.01 -16.99
CA VAL A 91 -10.95 -5.41 -17.23
C VAL A 91 -12.41 -5.49 -17.66
N ILE A 92 -13.34 -4.93 -16.88
CA ILE A 92 -14.78 -5.05 -17.14
C ILE A 92 -15.21 -4.14 -18.29
N ARG A 93 -14.92 -2.84 -18.21
CA ARG A 93 -15.38 -1.86 -19.22
C ARG A 93 -14.60 -1.97 -20.54
N ASP A 94 -13.27 -2.02 -20.47
CA ASP A 94 -12.43 -2.00 -21.67
C ASP A 94 -12.07 -3.41 -22.19
N GLY A 95 -12.55 -4.48 -21.53
CA GLY A 95 -12.43 -5.87 -21.98
C GLY A 95 -11.01 -6.43 -21.95
N ARG A 96 -10.09 -5.80 -21.20
CA ARG A 96 -8.69 -6.26 -21.12
C ARG A 96 -8.59 -7.54 -20.29
N PRO A 97 -7.79 -8.54 -20.71
CA PRO A 97 -7.61 -9.74 -19.88
C PRO A 97 -6.95 -9.38 -18.55
N PHE A 98 -7.43 -9.96 -17.45
CA PHE A 98 -6.97 -9.64 -16.10
C PHE A 98 -5.46 -9.83 -15.88
N PHE A 99 -4.81 -10.75 -16.60
CA PHE A 99 -3.38 -11.03 -16.53
C PHE A 99 -2.57 -10.51 -17.73
N SER A 100 -3.07 -9.49 -18.46
CA SER A 100 -2.46 -9.05 -19.72
C SER A 100 -1.50 -7.86 -19.63
N LEU A 101 -1.41 -7.17 -18.49
CA LEU A 101 -0.61 -5.95 -18.35
C LEU A 101 0.46 -6.06 -17.27
N PRO A 102 1.55 -5.28 -17.37
CA PRO A 102 2.55 -5.20 -16.31
C PRO A 102 1.95 -4.74 -14.97
N GLU A 103 0.77 -4.10 -15.01
CA GLU A 103 0.01 -3.67 -13.84
C GLU A 103 -0.24 -4.88 -12.94
N SER A 104 -0.66 -6.01 -13.52
CA SER A 104 -0.95 -7.22 -12.77
C SER A 104 0.27 -7.78 -12.01
N TYR A 105 1.50 -7.53 -12.49
CA TYR A 105 2.74 -7.95 -11.83
C TYR A 105 3.06 -7.15 -10.57
N TYR A 106 2.66 -5.88 -10.50
CA TYR A 106 2.87 -5.04 -9.33
C TYR A 106 1.63 -4.97 -8.44
N GLY A 107 0.46 -4.79 -9.05
CA GLY A 107 -0.83 -4.62 -8.40
C GLY A 107 -1.24 -5.83 -7.59
N ILE A 108 -1.21 -7.04 -8.18
CA ILE A 108 -1.66 -8.25 -7.48
C ILE A 108 -0.80 -8.54 -6.23
N PRO A 109 0.56 -8.60 -6.31
CA PRO A 109 1.37 -8.80 -5.12
C PRO A 109 1.17 -7.70 -4.08
N ALA A 110 1.07 -6.44 -4.51
CA ALA A 110 0.83 -5.32 -3.60
C ALA A 110 -0.50 -5.46 -2.86
N LYS A 111 -1.59 -5.82 -3.56
CA LYS A 111 -2.90 -6.03 -2.94
C LYS A 111 -2.91 -7.22 -1.98
N ILE A 112 -2.21 -8.31 -2.29
CA ILE A 112 -2.06 -9.45 -1.36
C ILE A 112 -1.38 -9.00 -0.08
N ILE A 113 -0.26 -8.26 -0.19
CA ILE A 113 0.46 -7.72 0.97
C ILE A 113 -0.42 -6.76 1.77
N GLU A 114 -1.17 -5.88 1.10
CA GLU A 114 -2.11 -4.94 1.72
C GLU A 114 -3.20 -5.64 2.54
N ILE A 115 -3.75 -6.75 2.05
CA ILE A 115 -4.73 -7.56 2.80
C ILE A 115 -4.09 -8.17 4.05
N ILE A 116 -2.87 -8.70 3.93
CA ILE A 116 -2.12 -9.24 5.08
C ILE A 116 -1.83 -8.12 6.09
N LEU A 117 -1.46 -6.92 5.62
CA LEU A 117 -1.25 -5.74 6.45
C LEU A 117 -2.51 -5.35 7.22
N LEU A 118 -3.68 -5.35 6.59
CA LEU A 118 -4.95 -5.07 7.29
C LEU A 118 -5.21 -6.09 8.40
N ALA A 119 -4.95 -7.38 8.16
CA ALA A 119 -5.11 -8.42 9.18
C ALA A 119 -4.14 -8.22 10.36
N LEU A 120 -2.87 -7.91 10.08
CA LEU A 120 -1.86 -7.64 11.11
C LEU A 120 -2.16 -6.37 11.90
N LEU A 121 -2.52 -5.27 11.23
CA LEU A 121 -2.89 -4.00 11.87
C LEU A 121 -4.16 -4.12 12.69
N SER A 122 -5.16 -4.88 12.24
CA SER A 122 -6.37 -5.16 13.03
C SER A 122 -6.03 -5.87 14.35
N SER A 123 -5.05 -6.77 14.30
CA SER A 123 -4.54 -7.49 15.48
C SER A 123 -3.65 -6.62 16.38
N ASP A 124 -3.17 -5.49 15.86
CA ASP A 124 -2.27 -4.53 16.52
C ASP A 124 -2.97 -3.23 16.95
N LYS A 125 -4.30 -3.22 16.92
CA LYS A 125 -5.10 -2.02 17.20
C LYS A 125 -4.73 -1.41 18.57
N PRO A 126 -4.27 -0.14 18.62
CA PRO A 126 -3.99 0.56 19.86
C PRO A 126 -5.26 0.72 20.71
N GLN A 127 -5.16 0.47 22.02
CA GLN A 127 -6.26 0.64 22.97
C GLN A 127 -6.65 2.12 23.10
#